data_AF-F4MR64-F1
#
_entry.id   AF-F4MR64-F1
#
_cell.length_a   1.000
_cell.length_b   1.000
_cell.length_c   1.000
_cell.angle_alpha   90.00
_cell.angle_beta   90.00
_cell.angle_gamma   90.00
#
_symmetry.space_group_name_H-M   'P 1'
#
loop_
_entity.id
_entity.type
_entity.pdbx_description
1 polymer ?
#
loop_
_entity_poly.entity_id
_entity_poly.type
_entity_poly.pdbx_seq_one_letter_code
_entity_poly.pdbx_strand_id
1 'polypeptide(L)'
;MKKWLLSSLVVFLIPTTSCSIKNNNKEKIINKQEFKFYDNKNINQLLDLYIKNQQQKQLYTLKQENISDAKVSDLKFVLTFYTVFNSNRSIESVTTHYQQVALKAKKTLQNTLTNDWYWLLKHINQFDFNFNPFDDRYKHFKLEQNLIDYVYKTHNNLLTKINDKYPSEVFVFNINDIKDLDSFKNKQAIYLVYDKSIVLKILKYEINDKTYFQIFTDLLCFKDYKNLKEQLEQIENKIFEKRNNKLNEALKEYIEEQNEDSNDQLSEKLEVLWEEFDEKIDAILDEVSSDINFRKELRAYKQSVTKTNSLFVKDFKDKNTAINKWKEEQFKNINHFLEKNSNTNMSSEEIKKSLKEVVEQTVDKLDKQDLIDIKPADENNDKLKQDFIKTYKVKNDDLAFYEPHAKRQYTDIFIEVLDEINNIKRNEESKNNIDLKVIRYSMRNIYEEK
;
A
#
# COMPACT_ATOMS: atom_id res chain seq x y z
N MET A 1 -16.88 0.58 -55.32
CA MET A 1 -16.43 0.73 -53.91
C MET A 1 -17.51 1.55 -53.18
N LYS A 2 -18.20 1.16 -52.11
CA LYS A 2 -18.21 0.02 -51.19
C LYS A 2 -19.69 -0.32 -50.95
N LYS A 3 -20.08 -1.59 -51.04
CA LYS A 3 -21.36 -2.08 -50.51
C LYS A 3 -21.18 -2.23 -48.99
N TRP A 4 -22.01 -1.56 -48.20
CA TRP A 4 -22.07 -1.78 -46.76
C TRP A 4 -23.25 -2.72 -46.44
N LEU A 5 -22.89 -3.87 -45.88
CA LEU A 5 -23.77 -4.88 -45.30
C LEU A 5 -24.44 -4.31 -44.03
N LEU A 6 -25.72 -3.96 -44.15
CA LEU A 6 -26.64 -4.03 -43.02
C LEU A 6 -26.91 -5.51 -42.73
N SER A 7 -26.04 -6.12 -41.92
CA SER A 7 -26.29 -7.46 -41.40
C SER A 7 -27.17 -7.36 -40.15
N SER A 8 -28.42 -7.75 -40.38
CA SER A 8 -29.42 -8.27 -39.45
C SER A 8 -29.02 -8.43 -37.98
N LEU A 9 -29.76 -7.76 -37.09
CA LEU A 9 -30.04 -8.28 -35.76
C LEU A 9 -30.68 -9.67 -35.91
N VAL A 10 -29.89 -10.72 -35.69
CA VAL A 10 -30.43 -12.05 -35.44
C VAL A 10 -30.86 -12.08 -33.97
N VAL A 11 -32.15 -11.83 -33.75
CA VAL A 11 -32.82 -12.17 -32.50
C VAL A 11 -32.87 -13.69 -32.44
N PHE A 12 -31.99 -14.29 -31.64
CA PHE A 12 -32.14 -15.70 -31.27
C PHE A 12 -33.38 -15.85 -30.38
N LEU A 13 -34.52 -16.16 -31.00
CA LEU A 13 -35.66 -16.75 -30.31
C LEU A 13 -35.23 -18.15 -29.86
N ILE A 14 -35.05 -18.34 -28.56
CA ILE A 14 -34.90 -19.67 -27.96
C ILE A 14 -36.28 -20.32 -27.99
N PRO A 15 -36.51 -21.43 -28.73
CA PRO A 15 -37.77 -22.15 -28.62
C PRO A 15 -37.77 -22.91 -27.29
N THR A 16 -38.58 -22.46 -26.33
CA THR A 16 -38.93 -23.27 -25.16
C THR A 16 -39.95 -24.32 -25.59
N THR A 17 -39.48 -25.46 -26.11
CA THR A 17 -40.34 -26.64 -26.27
C THR A 17 -40.52 -27.27 -24.89
N SER A 18 -41.59 -26.92 -24.18
CA SER A 18 -42.04 -27.72 -23.05
C SER A 18 -42.84 -28.91 -23.59
N CYS A 19 -42.22 -30.09 -23.64
CA CYS A 19 -42.99 -31.33 -23.68
C CYS A 19 -43.66 -31.50 -22.31
N SER A 20 -44.94 -31.15 -22.20
CA SER A 20 -45.75 -31.56 -21.06
C SER A 20 -46.32 -32.95 -21.33
N ILE A 21 -45.82 -33.94 -20.60
CA ILE A 21 -46.49 -35.24 -20.47
C ILE A 21 -47.74 -34.97 -19.62
N LYS A 22 -48.92 -35.11 -20.23
CA LYS A 22 -50.21 -35.06 -19.50
C LYS A 22 -50.30 -36.28 -18.59
N ASN A 23 -49.95 -36.12 -17.32
CA ASN A 23 -50.34 -37.04 -16.26
C ASN A 23 -51.56 -36.47 -15.53
N ASN A 24 -52.71 -37.14 -15.68
CA ASN A 24 -54.01 -36.75 -15.11
C ASN A 24 -54.13 -37.14 -13.62
N ASN A 25 -53.23 -36.66 -12.77
CA ASN A 25 -53.46 -36.70 -11.32
C ASN A 25 -53.57 -35.27 -10.80
N LYS A 26 -54.80 -34.87 -10.46
CA LYS A 26 -55.09 -33.66 -9.67
C LYS A 26 -54.65 -33.88 -8.23
N GLU A 27 -53.34 -33.95 -8.01
CA GLU A 27 -52.81 -33.61 -6.70
C GLU A 27 -52.91 -32.09 -6.54
N LYS A 28 -53.42 -31.64 -5.40
CA LYS A 28 -53.38 -30.23 -5.03
C LYS A 28 -51.90 -29.82 -5.01
N ILE A 29 -51.46 -29.16 -6.08
CA ILE A 29 -50.17 -28.46 -6.12
C ILE A 29 -50.28 -27.34 -5.09
N ILE A 30 -49.87 -27.62 -3.86
CA ILE A 30 -49.52 -26.58 -2.90
C ILE A 30 -48.20 -26.03 -3.45
N ASN A 31 -48.29 -25.01 -4.31
CA ASN A 31 -47.14 -24.20 -4.69
C ASN A 31 -46.66 -23.49 -3.43
N LYS A 32 -45.83 -24.18 -2.63
CA LYS A 32 -45.07 -23.54 -1.57
C LYS A 32 -44.09 -22.64 -2.32
N GLN A 33 -44.39 -21.35 -2.38
CA GLN A 33 -43.57 -20.36 -3.06
C GLN A 33 -42.17 -20.47 -2.45
N GLU A 34 -41.23 -21.02 -3.22
CA GLU A 34 -39.88 -21.28 -2.76
C GLU A 34 -39.21 -19.93 -2.52
N PHE A 35 -38.82 -19.65 -1.28
CA PHE A 35 -38.13 -18.42 -0.91
C PHE A 35 -36.79 -18.37 -1.63
N LYS A 36 -36.67 -17.50 -2.65
CA LYS A 36 -35.47 -17.37 -3.48
C LYS A 36 -34.41 -16.56 -2.78
N PHE A 37 -33.16 -16.65 -3.25
CA PHE A 37 -32.05 -15.97 -2.59
C PHE A 37 -32.20 -14.44 -2.60
N TYR A 38 -32.68 -13.89 -3.73
CA TYR A 38 -32.99 -12.47 -3.89
C TYR A 38 -34.20 -11.98 -3.08
N ASP A 39 -35.03 -12.87 -2.52
CA ASP A 39 -36.15 -12.47 -1.66
C ASP A 39 -35.68 -11.98 -0.28
N ASN A 40 -34.44 -12.29 0.10
CA ASN A 40 -33.82 -11.75 1.30
C ASN A 40 -33.55 -10.24 1.15
N LYS A 41 -34.01 -9.44 2.11
CA LYS A 41 -33.92 -7.96 2.09
C LYS A 41 -32.49 -7.45 1.88
N ASN A 42 -31.51 -8.11 2.50
CA ASN A 42 -30.11 -7.71 2.48
C ASN A 42 -29.47 -8.06 1.14
N ILE A 43 -29.80 -9.22 0.57
CA ILE A 43 -29.39 -9.59 -0.79
C ILE A 43 -29.98 -8.66 -1.84
N ASN A 44 -31.26 -8.29 -1.71
CA ASN A 44 -31.89 -7.33 -2.60
C ASN A 44 -31.24 -5.94 -2.49
N GLN A 45 -30.88 -5.49 -1.28
CA GLN A 45 -30.10 -4.27 -1.08
C GLN A 45 -28.74 -4.32 -1.81
N LEU A 46 -28.04 -5.46 -1.81
CA LEU A 46 -26.79 -5.60 -2.59
C LEU A 46 -27.03 -5.51 -4.09
N LEU A 47 -28.10 -6.11 -4.60
CA LEU A 47 -28.49 -6.00 -6.00
C LEU A 47 -28.77 -4.53 -6.40
N ASP A 48 -29.43 -3.76 -5.53
CA ASP A 48 -29.71 -2.34 -5.74
C ASP A 48 -28.42 -1.48 -5.73
N LEU A 49 -27.45 -1.84 -4.86
CA LEU A 49 -26.13 -1.20 -4.83
C LEU A 49 -25.27 -1.53 -6.06
N TYR A 50 -25.48 -2.70 -6.67
CA TYR A 50 -24.73 -3.16 -7.84
C TYR A 50 -25.31 -2.67 -9.16
N ILE A 51 -26.64 -2.72 -9.33
CA ILE A 51 -27.34 -2.38 -10.58
C ILE A 51 -28.51 -1.44 -10.28
N LYS A 52 -28.40 -0.19 -10.75
CA LYS A 52 -29.44 0.83 -10.58
C LYS A 52 -30.69 0.57 -11.45
N ASN A 53 -30.52 0.01 -12.65
CA ASN A 53 -31.62 -0.21 -13.58
C ASN A 53 -32.39 -1.51 -13.26
N GLN A 54 -33.70 -1.40 -13.04
CA GLN A 54 -34.52 -2.54 -12.60
C GLN A 54 -34.58 -3.71 -13.60
N GLN A 55 -34.62 -3.44 -14.90
CA GLN A 55 -34.65 -4.50 -15.93
C GLN A 55 -33.30 -5.23 -15.99
N GLN A 56 -32.19 -4.48 -15.97
CA GLN A 56 -30.85 -5.06 -15.93
C GLN A 56 -30.64 -5.89 -14.65
N LYS A 57 -31.17 -5.43 -13.52
CA LYS A 57 -31.13 -6.15 -12.24
C LYS A 57 -31.85 -7.49 -12.35
N GLN A 58 -33.07 -7.51 -12.87
CA GLN A 58 -33.84 -8.75 -13.10
C GLN A 58 -33.10 -9.72 -14.04
N LEU A 59 -32.57 -9.23 -15.16
CA LEU A 59 -31.81 -10.06 -16.10
C LEU A 59 -30.53 -10.62 -15.48
N TYR A 60 -29.80 -9.81 -14.71
CA TYR A 60 -28.61 -10.24 -13.99
C TYR A 60 -28.95 -11.31 -12.95
N THR A 61 -29.95 -11.08 -12.10
CA THR A 61 -30.39 -12.06 -11.09
C THR A 61 -30.83 -13.37 -11.75
N LEU A 62 -31.63 -13.33 -12.82
CA LEU A 62 -32.03 -14.53 -13.55
C LEU A 62 -30.83 -15.27 -14.13
N LYS A 63 -29.85 -14.55 -14.69
CA LYS A 63 -28.61 -15.15 -15.20
C LYS A 63 -27.84 -15.86 -14.07
N GLN A 64 -27.69 -15.20 -12.92
CA GLN A 64 -26.94 -15.75 -11.78
C GLN A 64 -27.65 -16.94 -11.12
N GLU A 65 -28.99 -16.94 -11.05
CA GLU A 65 -29.79 -18.06 -10.56
C GLU A 65 -29.68 -19.30 -11.45
N ASN A 66 -29.41 -19.13 -12.74
CA ASN A 66 -29.28 -20.21 -13.72
C ASN A 66 -27.83 -20.69 -13.92
N ILE A 67 -26.84 -20.15 -13.19
CA ILE A 67 -25.49 -20.70 -13.20
C ILE A 67 -25.54 -22.09 -12.54
N SER A 68 -25.05 -23.10 -13.25
CA SER A 68 -25.07 -24.49 -12.80
C SER A 68 -24.29 -24.71 -11.50
N ASP A 69 -24.85 -25.55 -10.62
CA ASP A 69 -24.21 -26.00 -9.39
C ASP A 69 -22.92 -26.81 -9.65
N ALA A 70 -22.71 -27.33 -10.87
CA ALA A 70 -21.43 -27.96 -11.25
C ALA A 70 -20.23 -27.00 -11.11
N LYS A 71 -20.48 -25.68 -11.12
CA LYS A 71 -19.46 -24.66 -10.86
C LYS A 71 -18.88 -24.76 -9.44
N VAL A 72 -19.60 -25.35 -8.49
CA VAL A 72 -19.09 -25.66 -7.14
C VAL A 72 -17.89 -26.61 -7.23
N SER A 73 -18.02 -27.70 -7.99
CA SER A 73 -16.93 -28.65 -8.22
C SER A 73 -15.78 -28.02 -9.02
N ASP A 74 -16.06 -27.14 -9.98
CA ASP A 74 -15.03 -26.37 -10.68
C ASP A 74 -14.23 -25.48 -9.72
N LEU A 75 -14.91 -24.77 -8.81
CA LEU A 75 -14.26 -23.90 -7.84
C LEU A 75 -13.45 -24.68 -6.81
N LYS A 76 -13.91 -25.87 -6.42
CA LYS A 76 -13.13 -26.79 -5.58
C LYS A 76 -11.81 -27.16 -6.25
N PHE A 77 -11.83 -27.48 -7.55
CA PHE A 77 -10.61 -27.69 -8.32
C PHE A 77 -9.75 -26.42 -8.37
N VAL A 78 -10.34 -25.26 -8.63
CA VAL A 78 -9.63 -23.96 -8.67
C VAL A 78 -8.88 -23.68 -7.36
N LEU A 79 -9.53 -23.85 -6.21
CA LEU A 79 -8.91 -23.60 -4.89
C LEU A 79 -7.79 -24.60 -4.54
N THR A 80 -7.77 -25.76 -5.20
CA THR A 80 -6.67 -26.73 -5.07
C THR A 80 -5.40 -26.25 -5.78
N PHE A 81 -5.53 -25.61 -6.95
CA PHE A 81 -4.40 -25.13 -7.75
C PHE A 81 -4.01 -23.67 -7.49
N TYR A 82 -4.91 -22.90 -6.88
CA TYR A 82 -4.67 -21.51 -6.53
C TYR A 82 -5.13 -21.23 -5.10
N THR A 83 -4.16 -21.21 -4.19
CA THR A 83 -4.39 -20.92 -2.77
C THR A 83 -4.42 -19.41 -2.55
N VAL A 84 -5.58 -18.88 -2.20
CA VAL A 84 -5.88 -17.43 -2.23
C VAL A 84 -5.00 -16.55 -1.33
N PHE A 85 -4.28 -17.15 -0.39
CA PHE A 85 -3.48 -16.44 0.60
C PHE A 85 -1.97 -16.73 0.48
N ASN A 86 -1.52 -17.57 -0.47
CA ASN A 86 -0.08 -17.87 -0.69
C ASN A 86 0.47 -17.12 -1.89
N SER A 87 1.47 -16.24 -1.65
CA SER A 87 2.05 -15.43 -2.73
C SER A 87 2.62 -16.30 -3.86
N ASN A 88 2.14 -16.02 -5.07
CA ASN A 88 2.45 -16.69 -6.33
C ASN A 88 3.92 -16.57 -6.82
N ARG A 89 4.88 -16.16 -5.98
CA ARG A 89 6.29 -16.02 -6.42
C ARG A 89 6.87 -17.34 -6.95
N SER A 90 6.35 -18.48 -6.51
CA SER A 90 6.73 -19.81 -7.01
C SER A 90 5.99 -20.24 -8.28
N ILE A 91 4.85 -19.63 -8.62
CA ILE A 91 4.07 -19.95 -9.84
C ILE A 91 4.60 -19.13 -11.03
N GLU A 92 4.96 -17.87 -10.81
CA GLU A 92 5.41 -16.98 -11.90
C GLU A 92 6.84 -17.23 -12.37
N SER A 93 7.67 -17.89 -11.54
CA SER A 93 9.09 -18.14 -11.80
C SER A 93 9.41 -19.49 -12.44
N VAL A 94 8.40 -20.35 -12.68
CA VAL A 94 8.62 -21.72 -13.15
C VAL A 94 7.81 -21.96 -14.43
N THR A 95 8.46 -21.97 -15.59
CA THR A 95 7.88 -22.29 -16.92
C THR A 95 7.43 -23.75 -17.00
N THR A 96 6.31 -24.08 -16.35
CA THR A 96 5.76 -25.44 -16.27
C THR A 96 4.26 -25.46 -16.57
N HIS A 97 3.74 -26.63 -16.95
CA HIS A 97 2.29 -26.85 -17.09
C HIS A 97 1.51 -26.47 -15.81
N TYR A 98 2.11 -26.64 -14.64
CA TYR A 98 1.52 -26.22 -13.36
C TYR A 98 1.23 -24.71 -13.31
N GLN A 99 2.16 -23.87 -13.79
CA GLN A 99 1.97 -22.43 -13.84
C GLN A 99 0.73 -22.04 -14.66
N GLN A 100 0.55 -22.66 -15.83
CA GLN A 100 -0.60 -22.39 -16.69
C GLN A 100 -1.93 -22.75 -16.00
N VAL A 101 -1.96 -23.89 -15.30
CA VAL A 101 -3.13 -24.34 -14.53
C VAL A 101 -3.41 -23.37 -13.38
N ALA A 102 -2.40 -22.97 -12.61
CA ALA A 102 -2.55 -22.05 -11.50
C ALA A 102 -2.99 -20.64 -11.95
N LEU A 103 -2.48 -20.12 -13.06
CA LEU A 103 -2.92 -18.84 -13.64
C LEU A 103 -4.38 -18.90 -14.14
N LYS A 104 -4.78 -20.03 -14.75
CA LYS A 104 -6.17 -20.25 -15.14
C LYS A 104 -7.08 -20.32 -13.91
N ALA A 105 -6.65 -21.01 -12.86
CA ALA A 105 -7.36 -21.07 -11.58
C ALA A 105 -7.49 -19.68 -10.94
N LYS A 106 -6.41 -18.88 -10.86
CA LYS A 106 -6.43 -17.48 -10.41
C LYS A 106 -7.51 -16.68 -11.15
N LYS A 107 -7.49 -16.73 -12.49
CA LYS A 107 -8.44 -16.00 -13.33
C LYS A 107 -9.89 -16.45 -13.11
N THR A 108 -10.13 -17.76 -13.00
CA THR A 108 -11.48 -18.29 -12.72
C THR A 108 -11.99 -17.84 -11.36
N LEU A 109 -11.15 -17.86 -10.32
CA LEU A 109 -11.53 -17.37 -9.00
C LEU A 109 -11.80 -15.86 -9.02
N GLN A 110 -10.89 -15.06 -9.57
CA GLN A 110 -11.07 -13.60 -9.71
C GLN A 110 -12.36 -13.26 -10.47
N ASN A 111 -12.64 -13.95 -11.57
CA ASN A 111 -13.88 -13.77 -12.31
C ASN A 111 -15.12 -14.11 -11.47
N THR A 112 -15.05 -15.15 -10.65
CA THR A 112 -16.16 -15.55 -9.78
C THR A 112 -16.39 -14.53 -8.67
N LEU A 113 -15.33 -14.06 -8.01
CA LEU A 113 -15.39 -13.07 -6.92
C LEU A 113 -15.92 -11.70 -7.40
N THR A 114 -15.81 -11.40 -8.70
CA THR A 114 -16.16 -10.09 -9.28
C THR A 114 -17.43 -10.11 -10.12
N ASN A 115 -17.58 -11.07 -11.03
CA ASN A 115 -18.68 -11.11 -12.00
C ASN A 115 -19.83 -12.04 -11.57
N ASP A 116 -19.53 -13.05 -10.75
CA ASP A 116 -20.50 -14.05 -10.30
C ASP A 116 -20.68 -14.02 -8.78
N TRP A 117 -20.52 -12.82 -8.20
CA TRP A 117 -20.55 -12.59 -6.77
C TRP A 117 -21.89 -13.04 -6.16
N TYR A 118 -23.01 -12.86 -6.87
CA TYR A 118 -24.33 -13.25 -6.39
C TYR A 118 -24.43 -14.77 -6.24
N TRP A 119 -24.01 -15.49 -7.28
CA TRP A 119 -23.97 -16.95 -7.25
C TRP A 119 -23.03 -17.45 -6.14
N LEU A 120 -21.88 -16.79 -5.93
CA LEU A 120 -20.96 -17.16 -4.85
C LEU A 120 -21.64 -17.03 -3.48
N LEU A 121 -22.30 -15.90 -3.21
CA LEU A 121 -23.00 -15.68 -1.93
C LEU A 121 -24.13 -16.68 -1.72
N LYS A 122 -24.85 -17.06 -2.79
CA LYS A 122 -25.90 -18.11 -2.73
C LYS A 122 -25.36 -19.47 -2.27
N HIS A 123 -24.08 -19.75 -2.53
CA HIS A 123 -23.41 -21.01 -2.19
C HIS A 123 -22.39 -20.86 -1.06
N ILE A 124 -22.32 -19.72 -0.37
CA ILE A 124 -21.25 -19.40 0.57
C ILE A 124 -21.17 -20.39 1.74
N ASN A 125 -22.29 -21.04 2.08
CA ASN A 125 -22.38 -22.04 3.14
C ASN A 125 -21.70 -23.38 2.80
N GLN A 126 -21.27 -23.57 1.55
CA GLN A 126 -20.50 -24.73 1.10
C GLN A 126 -18.98 -24.52 1.23
N PHE A 127 -18.55 -23.29 1.53
CA PHE A 127 -17.14 -22.92 1.63
C PHE A 127 -16.64 -23.09 3.06
N ASP A 128 -15.46 -23.70 3.17
CA ASP A 128 -14.69 -23.78 4.40
C ASP A 128 -13.54 -22.77 4.37
N PHE A 129 -13.36 -22.12 5.52
CA PHE A 129 -12.36 -21.09 5.73
C PHE A 129 -11.38 -21.57 6.81
N ASN A 130 -10.08 -21.49 6.52
CA ASN A 130 -9.04 -21.89 7.46
C ASN A 130 -8.50 -20.69 8.23
N PHE A 131 -8.16 -20.88 9.49
CA PHE A 131 -7.51 -19.87 10.30
C PHE A 131 -6.22 -19.43 9.60
N ASN A 132 -6.05 -18.12 9.46
CA ASN A 132 -4.92 -17.54 8.75
C ASN A 132 -4.32 -16.38 9.57
N PRO A 133 -3.25 -16.63 10.35
CA PRO A 133 -2.54 -15.59 11.08
C PRO A 133 -1.53 -14.81 10.22
N PHE A 134 -1.33 -15.21 8.97
CA PHE A 134 -0.25 -14.72 8.13
C PHE A 134 -0.64 -13.51 7.29
N ASP A 135 0.38 -12.76 6.89
CA ASP A 135 0.30 -11.93 5.68
C ASP A 135 0.38 -12.83 4.45
N ASP A 136 0.19 -12.26 3.26
CA ASP A 136 0.19 -13.07 2.02
C ASP A 136 1.57 -13.61 1.63
N ARG A 137 2.63 -13.21 2.34
CA ARG A 137 3.99 -13.68 2.15
C ARG A 137 4.35 -14.84 3.07
N TYR A 138 3.45 -15.27 3.95
CA TYR A 138 3.69 -16.37 4.90
C TYR A 138 5.00 -16.22 5.66
N LYS A 139 5.31 -14.99 6.06
CA LYS A 139 6.52 -14.76 6.83
C LYS A 139 6.32 -15.37 8.21
N HIS A 140 7.20 -16.30 8.56
CA HIS A 140 7.27 -16.84 9.91
C HIS A 140 7.45 -15.70 10.92
N PHE A 141 6.79 -15.81 12.07
CA PHE A 141 6.92 -14.87 13.18
C PHE A 141 6.74 -15.57 14.53
N LYS A 142 7.27 -14.96 15.59
CA LYS A 142 7.49 -15.62 16.88
C LYS A 142 6.21 -16.12 17.58
N LEU A 143 5.06 -15.50 17.31
CA LEU A 143 3.78 -15.83 17.94
C LEU A 143 2.90 -16.79 17.14
N GLU A 144 3.35 -17.26 15.97
CA GLU A 144 2.55 -18.09 15.07
C GLU A 144 1.93 -19.31 15.76
N GLN A 145 2.76 -20.15 16.41
CA GLN A 145 2.28 -21.36 17.09
C GLN A 145 1.33 -21.02 18.25
N ASN A 146 1.60 -19.96 19.01
CA ASN A 146 0.74 -19.56 20.11
C ASN A 146 -0.65 -19.12 19.62
N LEU A 147 -0.73 -18.46 18.47
CA LEU A 147 -2.01 -18.08 17.86
C LEU A 147 -2.79 -19.30 17.38
N ILE A 148 -2.12 -20.25 16.72
CA ILE A 148 -2.72 -21.51 16.27
C ILE A 148 -3.26 -22.29 17.47
N ASP A 149 -2.45 -22.46 18.52
CA ASP A 149 -2.84 -23.15 19.74
C ASP A 149 -4.01 -22.46 20.44
N TYR A 150 -4.02 -21.13 20.49
CA TYR A 150 -5.12 -20.35 21.07
C TYR A 150 -6.43 -20.61 20.33
N VAL A 151 -6.44 -20.47 19.00
CA VAL A 151 -7.65 -20.66 18.19
C VAL A 151 -8.14 -22.10 18.30
N TYR A 152 -7.23 -23.08 18.19
CA TYR A 152 -7.59 -24.49 18.32
C TYR A 152 -8.17 -24.81 19.71
N LYS A 153 -7.56 -24.33 20.80
CA LYS A 153 -8.08 -24.56 22.16
C LYS A 153 -9.42 -23.88 22.43
N THR A 154 -9.66 -22.70 21.85
CA THR A 154 -10.88 -21.92 22.10
C THR A 154 -12.05 -22.33 21.22
N HIS A 155 -11.79 -22.78 19.99
CA HIS A 155 -12.83 -23.11 19.00
C HIS A 155 -12.90 -24.60 18.65
N ASN A 156 -11.99 -25.42 19.18
CA ASN A 156 -11.83 -26.85 18.89
C ASN A 156 -11.65 -27.16 17.39
N ASN A 157 -11.25 -26.17 16.59
CA ASN A 157 -11.05 -26.29 15.15
C ASN A 157 -10.22 -25.11 14.63
N LEU A 158 -9.51 -25.32 13.52
CA LEU A 158 -8.90 -24.25 12.72
C LEU A 158 -9.74 -23.91 11.48
N LEU A 159 -10.81 -24.67 11.23
CA LEU A 159 -11.76 -24.42 10.16
C LEU A 159 -13.03 -23.78 10.72
N THR A 160 -13.60 -22.87 9.94
CA THR A 160 -14.92 -22.30 10.17
C THR A 160 -15.69 -22.24 8.85
N LYS A 161 -17.01 -22.06 8.93
CA LYS A 161 -17.90 -21.90 7.79
C LYS A 161 -19.06 -20.97 8.13
N ILE A 162 -19.70 -20.45 7.10
CA ILE A 162 -21.00 -19.80 7.21
C ILE A 162 -22.07 -20.90 7.19
N ASN A 163 -22.97 -20.94 8.16
CA ASN A 163 -24.04 -21.93 8.22
C ASN A 163 -25.27 -21.44 7.48
N ASP A 164 -25.73 -20.23 7.77
CA ASP A 164 -26.83 -19.60 7.06
C ASP A 164 -26.29 -18.76 5.88
N LYS A 165 -26.64 -19.15 4.65
CA LYS A 165 -26.25 -18.39 3.45
C LYS A 165 -26.90 -17.00 3.38
N TYR A 166 -27.91 -16.71 4.18
CA TYR A 166 -28.59 -15.42 4.22
C TYR A 166 -27.92 -14.48 5.24
N PRO A 167 -27.36 -13.34 4.82
CA PRO A 167 -26.80 -12.39 5.77
C PRO A 167 -27.92 -11.77 6.61
N SER A 168 -27.69 -11.62 7.92
CA SER A 168 -28.61 -10.98 8.85
C SER A 168 -28.57 -9.45 8.74
N GLU A 169 -27.40 -8.89 8.45
CA GLU A 169 -27.16 -7.44 8.38
C GLU A 169 -26.17 -7.08 7.25
N VAL A 170 -26.27 -5.84 6.77
CA VAL A 170 -25.37 -5.24 5.79
C VAL A 170 -24.94 -3.87 6.29
N PHE A 171 -23.64 -3.68 6.45
CA PHE A 171 -23.04 -2.38 6.75
C PHE A 171 -22.32 -1.85 5.52
N VAL A 172 -22.48 -0.57 5.22
CA VAL A 172 -21.85 0.10 4.07
C VAL A 172 -21.08 1.30 4.57
N PHE A 173 -19.79 1.35 4.25
CA PHE A 173 -18.89 2.44 4.59
C PHE A 173 -18.31 3.03 3.32
N ASN A 174 -18.26 4.36 3.23
CA ASN A 174 -17.51 5.02 2.18
C ASN A 174 -16.01 4.93 2.50
N ILE A 175 -15.19 4.54 1.53
CA ILE A 175 -13.74 4.49 1.70
C ILE A 175 -13.17 5.82 1.23
N ASN A 176 -12.37 6.46 2.07
CA ASN A 176 -11.70 7.71 1.73
C ASN A 176 -10.67 7.49 0.62
N ASP A 177 -10.59 8.46 -0.30
CA ASP A 177 -9.61 8.46 -1.37
C ASP A 177 -8.29 9.06 -0.89
N ILE A 178 -7.18 8.43 -1.25
CA ILE A 178 -5.85 9.02 -1.21
C ILE A 178 -5.67 9.79 -2.50
N LYS A 179 -5.70 11.12 -2.38
CA LYS A 179 -5.59 12.05 -3.50
C LYS A 179 -4.37 11.71 -4.38
N ASP A 180 -4.54 11.81 -5.69
CA ASP A 180 -3.54 11.60 -6.74
C ASP A 180 -3.03 10.13 -6.89
N LEU A 181 -3.14 9.30 -5.85
CA LEU A 181 -2.82 7.87 -5.88
C LEU A 181 -3.98 7.02 -6.43
N ASP A 182 -5.19 7.27 -5.94
CA ASP A 182 -6.32 6.41 -6.21
C ASP A 182 -6.85 6.56 -7.64
N SER A 183 -7.42 5.46 -8.15
CA SER A 183 -7.95 5.33 -9.52
C SER A 183 -9.41 4.96 -9.55
N PHE A 184 -9.91 4.32 -8.49
CA PHE A 184 -11.30 3.91 -8.37
C PHE A 184 -12.14 5.06 -7.84
N LYS A 185 -13.38 5.17 -8.33
CA LYS A 185 -14.35 6.18 -7.85
C LYS A 185 -15.39 5.54 -6.94
N ASN A 186 -15.99 6.35 -6.06
CA ASN A 186 -17.15 5.96 -5.24
C ASN A 186 -16.93 4.63 -4.48
N LYS A 187 -15.72 4.47 -3.91
CA LYS A 187 -15.32 3.25 -3.20
C LYS A 187 -16.14 3.06 -1.94
N GLN A 188 -16.63 1.84 -1.73
CA GLN A 188 -17.37 1.45 -0.55
C GLN A 188 -16.93 0.08 -0.05
N ALA A 189 -16.74 -0.05 1.26
CA ALA A 189 -16.63 -1.32 1.94
C ALA A 189 -18.03 -1.76 2.37
N ILE A 190 -18.49 -2.88 1.85
CA ILE A 190 -19.77 -3.48 2.20
C ILE A 190 -19.47 -4.74 3.01
N TYR A 191 -19.98 -4.81 4.24
CA TYR A 191 -19.81 -5.94 5.13
C TYR A 191 -21.12 -6.68 5.31
N LEU A 192 -21.07 -7.99 5.08
CA LEU A 192 -22.19 -8.92 5.26
C LEU A 192 -22.00 -9.65 6.57
N VAL A 193 -22.98 -9.55 7.47
CA VAL A 193 -22.97 -10.26 8.76
C VAL A 193 -23.73 -11.57 8.64
N TYR A 194 -23.08 -12.65 9.01
CA TYR A 194 -23.57 -14.03 9.04
C TYR A 194 -23.42 -14.57 10.46
N ASP A 195 -24.28 -15.53 10.82
CA ASP A 195 -24.18 -16.28 12.08
C ASP A 195 -23.88 -15.37 13.30
N LYS A 196 -24.47 -14.15 13.30
CA LYS A 196 -24.32 -13.04 14.25
C LYS A 196 -22.95 -12.38 14.36
N SER A 197 -21.85 -13.09 14.13
CA SER A 197 -20.48 -12.63 14.45
C SER A 197 -19.47 -12.87 13.34
N ILE A 198 -19.89 -13.51 12.25
CA ILE A 198 -19.07 -13.83 11.10
C ILE A 198 -19.30 -12.76 10.04
N VAL A 199 -18.23 -12.19 9.49
CA VAL A 199 -18.32 -11.05 8.58
C VAL A 199 -17.51 -11.31 7.31
N LEU A 200 -18.16 -11.08 6.16
CA LEU A 200 -17.55 -11.14 4.83
C LEU A 200 -17.54 -9.75 4.19
N LYS A 201 -16.41 -9.35 3.60
CA LYS A 201 -16.25 -8.03 2.94
C LYS A 201 -16.48 -8.11 1.43
N ILE A 202 -17.12 -7.08 0.89
CA ILE A 202 -17.21 -6.77 -0.53
C ILE A 202 -16.69 -5.36 -0.73
N LEU A 203 -15.74 -5.17 -1.65
CA LEU A 203 -15.38 -3.86 -2.15
C LEU A 203 -16.28 -3.52 -3.33
N LYS A 204 -16.98 -2.39 -3.24
CA LYS A 204 -17.69 -1.76 -4.34
C LYS A 204 -16.89 -0.57 -4.84
N TYR A 205 -16.78 -0.41 -6.16
CA TYR A 205 -16.13 0.74 -6.77
C TYR A 205 -16.63 0.99 -8.19
N GLU A 206 -16.28 2.14 -8.77
CA GLU A 206 -16.63 2.51 -10.14
C GLU A 206 -15.38 2.77 -10.99
N ILE A 207 -15.35 2.18 -12.19
CA ILE A 207 -14.36 2.44 -13.24
C ILE A 207 -15.13 2.58 -14.57
N ASN A 208 -14.83 3.62 -15.34
CA ASN A 208 -15.49 3.91 -16.62
C ASN A 208 -17.03 3.88 -16.51
N ASP A 209 -17.54 4.53 -15.46
CA ASP A 209 -18.97 4.64 -15.13
C ASP A 209 -19.71 3.30 -14.92
N LYS A 210 -18.96 2.21 -14.73
CA LYS A 210 -19.48 0.90 -14.40
C LYS A 210 -19.16 0.56 -12.95
N THR A 211 -20.16 0.11 -12.22
CA THR A 211 -20.03 -0.41 -10.86
C THR A 211 -19.46 -1.84 -10.89
N TYR A 212 -18.50 -2.10 -10.01
CA TYR A 212 -17.89 -3.41 -9.79
C TYR A 212 -18.02 -3.78 -8.33
N PHE A 213 -18.29 -5.06 -8.08
CA PHE A 213 -18.16 -5.68 -6.77
C PHE A 213 -16.95 -6.62 -6.81
N GLN A 214 -16.24 -6.73 -5.71
CA GLN A 214 -15.19 -7.71 -5.49
C GLN A 214 -15.36 -8.30 -4.10
N ILE A 215 -15.73 -9.57 -4.02
CA ILE A 215 -15.80 -10.31 -2.75
C ILE A 215 -14.39 -10.62 -2.28
N PHE A 216 -14.11 -10.35 -1.01
CA PHE A 216 -12.86 -10.72 -0.37
C PHE A 216 -12.97 -12.16 0.12
N THR A 217 -11.86 -12.89 0.07
CA THR A 217 -11.80 -14.30 0.49
C THR A 217 -11.54 -14.48 1.98
N ASP A 218 -11.39 -13.38 2.71
CA ASP A 218 -11.23 -13.38 4.15
C ASP A 218 -12.57 -13.28 4.86
N LEU A 219 -12.69 -14.10 5.89
CA LEU A 219 -13.82 -14.14 6.80
C LEU A 219 -13.34 -13.71 8.18
N LEU A 220 -14.03 -12.73 8.77
CA LEU A 220 -13.73 -12.26 10.12
C LEU A 220 -14.71 -12.86 11.12
N CYS A 221 -14.21 -13.40 12.21
CA CYS A 221 -15.01 -13.85 13.35
C CYS A 221 -14.75 -12.92 14.53
N PHE A 222 -15.78 -12.22 14.99
CA PHE A 222 -15.69 -11.28 16.11
C PHE A 222 -16.07 -11.96 17.42
N LYS A 223 -15.21 -11.83 18.43
CA LYS A 223 -15.48 -12.33 19.78
C LYS A 223 -16.66 -11.60 20.43
N ASP A 224 -16.75 -10.27 20.26
CA ASP A 224 -17.88 -9.46 20.71
C ASP A 224 -18.59 -8.82 19.50
N TYR A 225 -19.84 -9.23 19.29
CA TYR A 225 -20.66 -8.79 18.16
C TYR A 225 -21.58 -7.61 18.47
N LYS A 226 -21.57 -7.05 19.70
CA LYS A 226 -22.51 -5.99 20.09
C LYS A 226 -22.33 -4.67 19.34
N ASN A 227 -21.08 -4.32 19.01
CA ASN A 227 -20.72 -3.07 18.34
C ASN A 227 -19.98 -3.37 17.02
N LEU A 228 -20.51 -4.30 16.21
CA LEU A 228 -19.85 -4.73 14.98
C LEU A 228 -19.63 -3.58 14.00
N LYS A 229 -20.63 -2.70 13.84
CA LYS A 229 -20.56 -1.61 12.87
C LYS A 229 -19.39 -0.66 13.19
N GLU A 230 -19.25 -0.26 14.45
CA GLU A 230 -18.17 0.63 14.90
C GLU A 230 -16.80 -0.05 14.78
N GLN A 231 -16.70 -1.35 15.10
CA GLN A 231 -15.47 -2.11 14.94
C GLN A 231 -15.03 -2.23 13.47
N LEU A 232 -15.99 -2.43 12.56
CA LEU A 232 -15.72 -2.51 11.12
C LEU A 232 -15.34 -1.14 10.53
N GLU A 233 -16.00 -0.07 10.96
CA GLU A 233 -15.63 1.30 10.58
C GLU A 233 -14.20 1.64 11.04
N GLN A 234 -13.83 1.24 12.27
CA GLN A 234 -12.47 1.41 12.79
C GLN A 234 -11.43 0.66 11.95
N ILE A 235 -11.75 -0.55 11.46
CA ILE A 235 -10.87 -1.31 10.57
C ILE A 235 -10.60 -0.52 9.28
N GLU A 236 -11.65 -0.02 8.61
CA GLU A 236 -11.50 0.74 7.35
C GLU A 236 -10.72 2.05 7.55
N ASN A 237 -11.00 2.79 8.63
CA ASN A 237 -10.27 4.01 8.96
C ASN A 237 -8.78 3.74 9.19
N LYS A 238 -8.44 2.69 9.96
CA LYS A 238 -7.04 2.31 10.19
C LYS A 238 -6.33 1.85 8.92
N ILE A 239 -7.02 1.15 8.01
CA ILE A 239 -6.47 0.77 6.70
C ILE A 239 -6.13 2.03 5.89
N PHE A 240 -7.05 2.99 5.83
CA PHE A 240 -6.83 4.26 5.15
C PHE A 240 -5.65 5.04 5.75
N GLU A 241 -5.62 5.21 7.07
CA GLU A 241 -4.54 5.90 7.80
C GLU A 241 -3.17 5.27 7.50
N LYS A 242 -3.04 3.94 7.62
CA LYS A 242 -1.78 3.24 7.34
C LYS A 242 -1.37 3.38 5.87
N ARG A 243 -2.31 3.32 4.93
CA ARG A 243 -2.00 3.49 3.50
C ARG A 243 -1.54 4.91 3.19
N ASN A 244 -2.16 5.92 3.80
CA ASN A 244 -1.77 7.32 3.66
C ASN A 244 -0.40 7.61 4.30
N ASN A 245 -0.13 7.04 5.48
CA ASN A 245 1.16 7.19 6.14
C ASN A 245 2.30 6.57 5.31
N LYS A 246 2.11 5.38 4.74
CA LYS A 246 3.11 4.75 3.85
C LYS A 246 3.39 5.60 2.60
N LEU A 247 2.40 6.29 2.06
CA LEU A 247 2.61 7.24 0.96
C LEU A 247 3.46 8.43 1.39
N ASN A 248 3.14 9.03 2.55
CA ASN A 248 3.85 10.19 3.07
C ASN A 248 5.31 9.85 3.44
N GLU A 249 5.54 8.70 4.06
CA GLU A 249 6.88 8.20 4.37
C GLU A 249 7.69 8.00 3.09
N ALA A 250 7.12 7.36 2.06
CA ALA A 250 7.81 7.15 0.79
C ALA A 250 8.09 8.47 0.04
N LEU A 251 7.21 9.47 0.13
CA LEU A 251 7.46 10.79 -0.43
C LEU A 251 8.62 11.48 0.29
N LYS A 252 8.67 11.37 1.62
CA LYS A 252 9.74 11.94 2.43
C LYS A 252 11.10 11.29 2.09
N GLU A 253 11.15 9.96 2.03
CA GLU A 253 12.36 9.23 1.62
C GLU A 253 12.83 9.67 0.22
N TYR A 254 11.91 9.79 -0.73
CA TYR A 254 12.24 10.26 -2.09
C TYR A 254 12.81 11.69 -2.09
N ILE A 255 12.28 12.60 -1.26
CA ILE A 255 12.80 13.96 -1.13
C ILE A 255 14.20 13.97 -0.51
N GLU A 256 14.43 13.14 0.50
CA GLU A 256 15.74 12.98 1.14
C GLU A 256 16.79 12.48 0.13
N GLU A 257 16.46 11.46 -0.67
CA GLU A 257 17.32 10.96 -1.75
C GLU A 257 17.66 12.04 -2.78
N GLN A 258 16.67 12.83 -3.24
CA GLN A 258 16.92 13.93 -4.19
C GLN A 258 17.79 15.05 -3.60
N ASN A 259 17.71 15.27 -2.28
CA ASN A 259 18.55 16.23 -1.57
C ASN A 259 20.00 15.73 -1.43
N GLU A 260 20.19 14.43 -1.18
CA GLU A 260 21.52 13.80 -1.16
C GLU A 260 22.18 13.91 -2.55
N ASP A 261 21.47 13.52 -3.62
CA ASP A 261 21.97 13.63 -5.00
C ASP A 261 22.36 15.08 -5.36
N SER A 262 21.56 16.05 -4.92
CA SER A 262 21.83 17.47 -5.14
C SER A 262 23.09 17.92 -4.37
N ASN A 263 23.23 17.52 -3.11
CA ASN A 263 24.40 17.85 -2.29
C ASN A 263 25.68 17.25 -2.86
N ASP A 264 25.62 16.02 -3.37
CA ASP A 264 26.77 15.36 -4.01
C ASP A 264 27.20 16.12 -5.27
N GLN A 265 26.25 16.49 -6.14
CA GLN A 265 26.54 17.33 -7.32
C GLN A 265 27.12 18.70 -6.95
N LEU A 266 26.63 19.31 -5.86
CA LEU A 266 27.17 20.58 -5.36
C LEU A 266 28.59 20.39 -4.82
N SER A 267 28.84 19.30 -4.10
CA SER A 267 30.15 18.96 -3.57
C SER A 267 31.15 18.75 -4.70
N GLU A 268 30.81 17.98 -5.73
CA GLU A 268 31.66 17.75 -6.91
C GLU A 268 32.00 19.07 -7.64
N LYS A 269 31.02 19.96 -7.82
CA LYS A 269 31.27 21.27 -8.46
C LYS A 269 32.21 22.17 -7.67
N LEU A 270 32.24 22.01 -6.35
CA LEU A 270 32.99 22.89 -5.44
C LEU A 270 34.30 22.28 -4.95
N GLU A 271 34.54 20.99 -5.20
CA GLU A 271 35.73 20.26 -4.75
C GLU A 271 37.02 21.01 -5.09
N VAL A 272 37.22 21.33 -6.37
CA VAL A 272 38.40 22.08 -6.84
C VAL A 272 38.52 23.44 -6.16
N LEU A 273 37.40 24.13 -5.93
CA LEU A 273 37.39 25.45 -5.30
C LEU A 273 37.74 25.37 -3.81
N TRP A 274 37.28 24.32 -3.11
CA TRP A 274 37.62 24.06 -1.72
C TRP A 274 39.07 23.60 -1.55
N GLU A 275 39.58 22.75 -2.45
CA GLU A 275 41.00 22.38 -2.48
C GLU A 275 41.89 23.61 -2.68
N GLU A 276 41.60 24.44 -3.69
CA GLU A 276 42.35 25.68 -3.94
C GLU A 276 42.29 26.66 -2.75
N PHE A 277 41.16 26.72 -2.06
CA PHE A 277 40.99 27.56 -0.87
C PHE A 277 41.85 27.04 0.29
N ASP A 278 41.78 25.74 0.58
CA ASP A 278 42.55 25.10 1.65
C ASP A 278 44.06 25.17 1.37
N GLU A 279 44.50 24.98 0.13
CA GLU A 279 45.91 25.13 -0.29
C GLU A 279 46.45 26.55 -0.06
N LYS A 280 45.65 27.58 -0.37
CA LYS A 280 46.04 28.98 -0.14
C LYS A 280 46.14 29.32 1.35
N ILE A 281 45.21 28.80 2.15
CA ILE A 281 45.24 28.94 3.60
C ILE A 281 46.51 28.27 4.15
N ASP A 282 46.84 27.08 3.66
CA ASP A 282 48.04 26.33 4.06
C ASP A 282 49.33 27.08 3.73
N ALA A 283 49.44 27.63 2.51
CA ALA A 283 50.59 28.42 2.09
C ALA A 283 50.83 29.63 3.00
N ILE A 284 49.77 30.35 3.39
CA ILE A 284 49.88 31.50 4.30
C ILE A 284 50.34 31.05 5.69
N LEU A 285 49.86 29.91 6.18
CA LEU A 285 50.10 29.48 7.56
C LEU A 285 51.42 28.74 7.75
N ASP A 286 51.95 28.10 6.71
CA ASP A 286 53.27 27.46 6.71
C ASP A 286 54.41 28.49 6.84
N GLU A 287 54.18 29.75 6.44
CA GLU A 287 55.12 30.85 6.61
C GLU A 287 55.22 31.37 8.06
N VAL A 288 54.29 30.98 8.96
CA VAL A 288 54.03 31.74 10.20
C VAL A 288 54.68 31.19 11.48
N SER A 289 55.02 29.90 11.65
CA SER A 289 55.93 29.44 12.75
C SER A 289 56.10 27.92 12.79
N SER A 290 57.24 27.45 13.32
CA SER A 290 57.51 26.03 13.61
C SER A 290 57.14 25.57 15.05
N ASP A 291 56.57 26.45 15.89
CA ASP A 291 56.20 26.14 17.28
C ASP A 291 55.09 25.07 17.39
N ILE A 292 55.29 24.09 18.27
CA ILE A 292 54.38 22.98 18.55
C ILE A 292 53.01 23.45 19.08
N ASN A 293 52.95 24.51 19.90
CA ASN A 293 51.68 25.03 20.41
C ASN A 293 50.87 25.72 19.31
N PHE A 294 51.56 26.45 18.42
CA PHE A 294 50.97 27.10 17.25
C PHE A 294 50.39 26.06 16.27
N ARG A 295 51.08 24.92 16.08
CA ARG A 295 50.59 23.79 15.24
C ARG A 295 49.27 23.19 15.72
N LYS A 296 48.99 23.20 17.03
CA LYS A 296 47.73 22.67 17.57
C LYS A 296 46.55 23.62 17.26
N GLU A 297 46.74 24.92 17.47
CA GLU A 297 45.73 25.94 17.13
C GLU A 297 45.52 26.04 15.62
N LEU A 298 46.59 25.86 14.83
CA LEU A 298 46.51 25.77 13.37
C LEU A 298 45.60 24.61 12.92
N ARG A 299 45.78 23.41 13.50
CA ARG A 299 44.91 22.26 13.20
C ARG A 299 43.45 22.54 13.58
N ALA A 300 43.21 23.19 14.72
CA ALA A 300 41.87 23.55 15.15
C ALA A 300 41.21 24.57 14.20
N TYR A 301 41.97 25.55 13.71
CA TYR A 301 41.51 26.49 12.69
C TYR A 301 41.17 25.78 11.38
N LYS A 302 42.07 24.94 10.85
CA LYS A 302 41.81 24.14 9.63
C LYS A 302 40.53 23.30 9.75
N GLN A 303 40.33 22.63 10.89
CA GLN A 303 39.08 21.89 11.15
C GLN A 303 37.83 22.78 11.09
N SER A 304 37.90 23.99 11.64
CA SER A 304 36.79 24.96 11.56
C SER A 304 36.53 25.42 10.13
N VAL A 305 37.60 25.65 9.34
CA VAL A 305 37.51 26.03 7.93
C VAL A 305 36.85 24.93 7.10
N THR A 306 37.34 23.70 7.17
CA THR A 306 36.77 22.54 6.47
C THR A 306 35.33 22.29 6.89
N LYS A 307 35.02 22.44 8.20
CA LYS A 307 33.65 22.33 8.70
C LYS A 307 32.74 23.38 8.07
N THR A 308 33.19 24.63 7.98
CA THR A 308 32.40 25.70 7.34
C THR A 308 32.17 25.42 5.85
N ASN A 309 33.15 24.87 5.12
CA ASN A 309 32.97 24.43 3.73
C ASN A 309 31.93 23.30 3.61
N SER A 310 32.00 22.29 4.49
CA SER A 310 31.01 21.20 4.50
C SER A 310 29.59 21.68 4.82
N LEU A 311 29.46 22.68 5.71
CA LEU A 311 28.18 23.29 6.04
C LEU A 311 27.62 24.15 4.91
N PHE A 312 28.47 24.74 4.07
CA PHE A 312 27.99 25.44 2.87
C PHE A 312 27.22 24.51 1.96
N VAL A 313 27.76 23.31 1.69
CA VAL A 313 27.11 22.30 0.83
C VAL A 313 25.82 21.81 1.49
N LYS A 314 25.90 21.41 2.76
CA LYS A 314 24.76 20.83 3.48
C LYS A 314 23.58 21.79 3.66
N ASP A 315 23.85 23.07 3.91
CA ASP A 315 22.82 24.07 4.18
C ASP A 315 22.48 24.91 2.92
N PHE A 316 22.97 24.51 1.73
CA PHE A 316 22.79 25.29 0.51
C PHE A 316 21.30 25.37 0.12
N LYS A 317 20.72 26.57 0.13
CA LYS A 317 19.33 26.81 -0.28
C LYS A 317 19.21 27.91 -1.32
N ASP A 318 19.95 28.97 -1.10
CA ASP A 318 20.02 30.15 -1.93
C ASP A 318 21.49 30.56 -2.05
N LYS A 319 21.95 30.79 -3.27
CA LYS A 319 23.36 31.09 -3.57
C LYS A 319 23.86 32.28 -2.78
N ASN A 320 23.15 33.41 -2.84
CA ASN A 320 23.58 34.66 -2.22
C ASN A 320 23.60 34.53 -0.69
N THR A 321 22.56 33.93 -0.12
CA THR A 321 22.44 33.71 1.32
C THR A 321 23.52 32.75 1.82
N ALA A 322 23.79 31.66 1.09
CA ALA A 322 24.79 30.66 1.45
C ALA A 322 26.21 31.24 1.38
N ILE A 323 26.54 31.99 0.33
CA ILE A 323 27.84 32.65 0.16
C ILE A 323 28.08 33.66 1.29
N ASN A 324 27.09 34.50 1.58
CA ASN A 324 27.20 35.48 2.67
C ASN A 324 27.38 34.81 4.03
N LYS A 325 26.57 33.78 4.33
CA LYS A 325 26.69 33.02 5.59
C LYS A 325 28.06 32.36 5.72
N TRP A 326 28.57 31.74 4.65
CA TRP A 326 29.90 31.11 4.65
C TRP A 326 31.01 32.15 4.86
N LYS A 327 30.96 33.28 4.15
CA LYS A 327 31.92 34.38 4.31
C LYS A 327 31.96 34.90 5.75
N GLU A 328 30.79 35.13 6.35
CA GLU A 328 30.70 35.59 7.74
C GLU A 328 31.30 34.57 8.73
N GLU A 329 31.00 33.28 8.56
CA GLU A 329 31.56 32.22 9.39
C GLU A 329 33.08 32.07 9.21
N GLN A 330 33.61 32.21 7.98
CA GLN A 330 35.05 32.21 7.75
C GLN A 330 35.74 33.39 8.43
N PHE A 331 35.15 34.58 8.38
CA PHE A 331 35.68 35.75 9.09
C PHE A 331 35.65 35.58 10.61
N LYS A 332 34.62 34.95 11.18
CA LYS A 332 34.58 34.58 12.60
C LYS A 332 35.70 33.61 12.95
N ASN A 333 35.89 32.57 12.14
CA ASN A 333 36.96 31.58 12.33
C ASN A 333 38.35 32.24 12.33
N ILE A 334 38.60 33.17 11.39
CA ILE A 334 39.86 33.92 11.30
C ILE A 334 40.09 34.76 12.55
N ASN A 335 39.09 35.55 12.97
CA ASN A 335 39.24 36.41 14.15
C ASN A 335 39.49 35.58 15.42
N HIS A 336 38.73 34.50 15.62
CA HIS A 336 38.90 33.60 16.77
C HIS A 336 40.29 32.94 16.81
N PHE A 337 40.80 32.54 15.65
CA PHE A 337 42.16 32.00 15.54
C PHE A 337 43.21 33.04 15.95
N LEU A 338 43.11 34.28 15.47
CA LEU A 338 44.08 35.33 15.77
C LEU A 338 44.01 35.81 17.22
N GLU A 339 42.82 35.92 17.80
CA GLU A 339 42.63 36.31 19.22
C GLU A 339 43.35 35.33 20.15
N LYS A 340 43.20 34.03 19.90
CA LYS A 340 43.86 32.97 20.68
C LYS A 340 45.39 32.94 20.54
N ASN A 341 45.92 33.46 19.44
CA ASN A 341 47.36 33.44 19.12
C ASN A 341 48.02 34.83 19.20
N SER A 342 47.35 35.81 19.81
CA SER A 342 47.81 37.21 19.90
C SER A 342 49.15 37.43 20.62
N ASN A 343 49.66 36.44 21.37
CA ASN A 343 50.92 36.52 22.11
C ASN A 343 52.16 36.01 21.34
N THR A 344 51.99 35.46 20.14
CA THR A 344 53.14 35.03 19.29
C THR A 344 53.62 36.20 18.42
N ASN A 345 54.90 36.57 18.53
CA ASN A 345 55.55 37.73 17.92
C ASN A 345 55.64 37.68 16.37
N MET A 346 54.50 37.78 15.67
CA MET A 346 54.48 37.99 14.21
C MET A 346 53.29 38.82 13.76
N SER A 347 53.34 39.35 12.54
CA SER A 347 52.41 40.34 11.95
C SER A 347 50.97 39.84 11.82
N SER A 348 50.25 39.78 12.94
CA SER A 348 48.86 39.32 13.03
C SER A 348 47.92 40.06 12.07
N GLU A 349 48.19 41.32 11.78
CA GLU A 349 47.40 42.12 10.82
C GLU A 349 47.69 41.78 9.36
N GLU A 350 48.92 41.41 9.00
CA GLU A 350 49.25 40.99 7.63
C GLU A 350 48.64 39.60 7.36
N ILE A 351 48.76 38.67 8.30
CA ILE A 351 48.14 37.34 8.21
C ILE A 351 46.61 37.47 8.11
N LYS A 352 46.00 38.30 8.96
CA LYS A 352 44.56 38.58 8.91
C LYS A 352 44.12 39.11 7.56
N LYS A 353 44.90 40.04 7.00
CA LYS A 353 44.63 40.62 5.68
C LYS A 353 44.71 39.55 4.60
N SER A 354 45.78 38.76 4.56
CA SER A 354 45.95 37.69 3.57
C SER A 354 44.86 36.62 3.67
N LEU A 355 44.51 36.15 4.87
CA LEU A 355 43.42 35.17 5.06
C LEU A 355 42.07 35.73 4.60
N LYS A 356 41.77 36.99 4.91
CA LYS A 356 40.53 37.64 4.43
C LYS A 356 40.52 37.83 2.92
N GLU A 357 41.65 38.18 2.31
CA GLU A 357 41.76 38.28 0.85
C GLU A 357 41.50 36.93 0.17
N VAL A 358 41.97 35.82 0.74
CA VAL A 358 41.66 34.47 0.24
C VAL A 358 40.16 34.17 0.31
N VAL A 359 39.48 34.54 1.41
CA VAL A 359 38.01 34.41 1.53
C VAL A 359 37.29 35.24 0.47
N GLU A 360 37.66 36.50 0.27
CA GLU A 360 37.03 37.39 -0.73
C GLU A 360 37.24 36.87 -2.16
N GLN A 361 38.45 36.43 -2.51
CA GLN A 361 38.71 35.81 -3.82
C GLN A 361 37.87 34.55 -4.05
N THR A 362 37.62 33.79 -2.99
CA THR A 362 36.81 32.57 -3.05
C THR A 362 35.33 32.91 -3.23
N VAL A 363 34.83 33.97 -2.56
CA VAL A 363 33.50 34.52 -2.81
C VAL A 363 33.34 34.95 -4.27
N ASP A 364 34.30 35.67 -4.83
CA ASP A 364 34.24 36.08 -6.25
C ASP A 364 34.18 34.88 -7.21
N LYS A 365 34.81 33.76 -6.86
CA LYS A 365 34.75 32.52 -7.64
C LYS A 365 33.39 31.83 -7.47
N LEU A 366 32.89 31.73 -6.24
CA LEU A 366 31.56 31.17 -5.96
C LEU A 366 30.44 31.96 -6.66
N ASP A 367 30.55 33.28 -6.72
CA ASP A 367 29.60 34.15 -7.41
C ASP A 367 29.59 33.94 -8.93
N LYS A 368 30.70 33.47 -9.52
CA LYS A 368 30.78 33.13 -10.95
C LYS A 368 30.31 31.71 -11.28
N GLN A 369 30.24 30.82 -10.28
CA GLN A 369 29.78 29.44 -10.48
C GLN A 369 28.27 29.38 -10.71
N ASP A 370 27.84 28.54 -11.65
CA ASP A 370 26.42 28.28 -11.88
C ASP A 370 25.90 27.20 -10.91
N LEU A 371 25.38 27.69 -9.79
CA LEU A 371 24.83 26.88 -8.69
C LEU A 371 23.28 26.93 -8.65
N ILE A 372 22.63 27.50 -9.67
CA ILE A 372 21.19 27.81 -9.66
C ILE A 372 20.32 26.54 -9.74
N ASP A 373 20.83 25.49 -10.37
CA ASP A 373 20.10 24.23 -10.60
C ASP A 373 20.15 23.25 -9.41
N ILE A 374 20.91 23.55 -8.36
CA ILE A 374 21.15 22.63 -7.24
C ILE A 374 20.43 23.14 -5.99
N LYS A 375 19.11 23.30 -6.10
CA LYS A 375 18.28 23.66 -4.95
C LYS A 375 17.78 22.38 -4.28
N PRO A 376 17.81 22.31 -2.93
CA PRO A 376 17.22 21.20 -2.24
C PRO A 376 15.75 21.05 -2.60
N ALA A 377 15.34 19.81 -2.84
CA ALA A 377 13.96 19.40 -2.93
C ALA A 377 13.19 19.85 -1.67
N ASP A 378 12.10 20.58 -1.91
CA ASP A 378 11.13 20.98 -0.90
C ASP A 378 9.89 20.09 -1.02
N GLU A 379 9.29 19.70 0.10
CA GLU A 379 8.00 19.01 0.19
C GLU A 379 6.87 19.78 -0.51
N ASN A 380 7.00 21.12 -0.61
CA ASN A 380 6.05 21.98 -1.31
C ASN A 380 6.33 22.11 -2.82
N ASN A 381 7.33 21.42 -3.36
CA ASN A 381 7.59 21.41 -4.80
C ASN A 381 6.57 20.51 -5.51
N ASP A 382 5.51 21.13 -6.02
CA ASP A 382 4.44 20.44 -6.74
C ASP A 382 4.95 19.56 -7.88
N LYS A 383 5.99 19.99 -8.61
CA LYS A 383 6.56 19.21 -9.71
C LYS A 383 7.19 17.92 -9.20
N LEU A 384 8.00 18.02 -8.15
CA LEU A 384 8.68 16.87 -7.55
C LEU A 384 7.68 15.87 -6.96
N LYS A 385 6.62 16.38 -6.30
CA LYS A 385 5.52 15.54 -5.82
C LYS A 385 4.80 14.84 -6.97
N GLN A 386 4.52 15.52 -8.08
CA GLN A 386 3.89 14.91 -9.25
C GLN A 386 4.78 13.83 -9.89
N ASP A 387 6.09 14.06 -9.98
CA ASP A 387 7.06 13.07 -10.50
C ASP A 387 7.14 11.83 -9.60
N PHE A 388 7.16 12.02 -8.27
CA PHE A 388 7.04 10.94 -7.30
C PHE A 388 5.73 10.17 -7.47
N ILE A 389 4.58 10.86 -7.47
CA ILE A 389 3.28 10.20 -7.60
C ILE A 389 3.19 9.39 -8.89
N LYS A 390 3.70 9.91 -10.01
CA LYS A 390 3.71 9.19 -11.29
C LYS A 390 4.45 7.86 -11.21
N THR A 391 5.60 7.81 -10.53
CA THR A 391 6.39 6.58 -10.39
C THR A 391 5.83 5.66 -9.30
N TYR A 392 5.37 6.22 -8.18
CA TYR A 392 4.80 5.51 -7.05
C TYR A 392 3.47 4.83 -7.41
N LYS A 393 2.61 5.51 -8.16
CA LYS A 393 1.27 5.04 -8.54
C LYS A 393 1.31 3.72 -9.31
N VAL A 394 2.29 3.53 -10.20
CA VAL A 394 2.44 2.32 -11.02
C VAL A 394 2.44 1.02 -10.19
N LYS A 395 2.86 1.07 -8.92
CA LYS A 395 2.96 -0.10 -8.05
C LYS A 395 2.05 -0.06 -6.82
N ASN A 396 1.31 1.04 -6.59
CA ASN A 396 0.60 1.28 -5.33
C ASN A 396 -0.79 1.93 -5.51
N ASP A 397 -1.30 2.04 -6.74
CA ASP A 397 -2.68 2.49 -7.01
C ASP A 397 -3.73 1.50 -6.48
N ASP A 398 -5.03 1.81 -6.66
CA ASP A 398 -6.09 0.91 -6.19
C ASP A 398 -6.04 -0.46 -6.87
N LEU A 399 -5.67 -0.51 -8.16
CA LEU A 399 -5.54 -1.79 -8.89
C LEU A 399 -4.49 -2.66 -8.21
N ALA A 400 -3.29 -2.15 -7.98
CA ALA A 400 -2.23 -2.87 -7.29
C ALA A 400 -2.59 -3.18 -5.82
N PHE A 401 -3.28 -2.27 -5.14
CA PHE A 401 -3.65 -2.45 -3.74
C PHE A 401 -4.69 -3.56 -3.53
N TYR A 402 -5.70 -3.64 -4.40
CA TYR A 402 -6.77 -4.65 -4.29
C TYR A 402 -6.54 -5.89 -5.16
N GLU A 403 -5.46 -5.94 -5.95
CA GLU A 403 -5.09 -7.11 -6.72
C GLU A 403 -4.62 -8.25 -5.80
N PRO A 404 -5.22 -9.46 -5.91
CA PRO A 404 -4.75 -10.64 -5.21
C PRO A 404 -3.29 -11.00 -5.56
N HIS A 405 -2.48 -11.13 -4.50
CA HIS A 405 -1.04 -11.42 -4.51
C HIS A 405 -0.12 -10.33 -5.07
N ALA A 406 -0.59 -9.09 -5.19
CA ALA A 406 0.28 -7.98 -5.58
C ALA A 406 1.32 -7.62 -4.49
N LYS A 407 2.46 -7.06 -4.92
CA LYS A 407 3.54 -6.61 -4.03
C LYS A 407 3.08 -5.32 -3.33
N ARG A 408 2.62 -5.41 -2.07
CA ARG A 408 2.04 -4.33 -1.21
C ARG A 408 0.51 -4.17 -1.32
N GLN A 409 -0.19 -5.29 -1.32
CA GLN A 409 -1.65 -5.36 -1.36
C GLN A 409 -2.33 -5.09 -0.01
N TYR A 410 -3.65 -4.97 -0.07
CA TYR A 410 -4.60 -4.81 1.03
C TYR A 410 -4.27 -5.68 2.24
N THR A 411 -4.00 -6.97 2.02
CA THR A 411 -3.80 -7.92 3.12
C THR A 411 -2.65 -7.56 4.04
N ASP A 412 -1.55 -7.01 3.51
CA ASP A 412 -0.40 -6.63 4.33
C ASP A 412 -0.81 -5.56 5.36
N ILE A 413 -1.54 -4.52 4.91
CA ILE A 413 -2.07 -3.47 5.78
C ILE A 413 -3.18 -4.01 6.68
N PHE A 414 -4.08 -4.84 6.14
CA PHE A 414 -5.19 -5.40 6.87
C PHE A 414 -4.72 -6.23 8.07
N ILE A 415 -3.68 -7.04 7.89
CA ILE A 415 -3.07 -7.81 8.96
C ILE A 415 -2.42 -6.91 10.02
N GLU A 416 -1.71 -5.85 9.62
CA GLU A 416 -1.16 -4.86 10.57
C GLU A 416 -2.28 -4.22 11.41
N VAL A 417 -3.46 -3.96 10.82
CA VAL A 417 -4.64 -3.44 11.53
C VAL A 417 -5.23 -4.47 12.48
N LEU A 418 -5.39 -5.72 12.06
CA LEU A 418 -5.92 -6.79 12.92
C LEU A 418 -4.99 -7.10 14.10
N ASP A 419 -3.68 -7.11 13.87
CA ASP A 419 -2.69 -7.24 14.93
C ASP A 419 -2.83 -6.12 15.96
N GLU A 420 -2.99 -4.88 15.51
CA GLU A 420 -3.18 -3.72 16.39
C GLU A 420 -4.47 -3.86 17.23
N ILE A 421 -5.58 -4.27 16.61
CA ILE A 421 -6.86 -4.49 17.31
C ILE A 421 -6.74 -5.61 18.35
N ASN A 422 -6.03 -6.68 18.00
CA ASN A 422 -5.79 -7.85 18.84
C ASN A 422 -4.61 -7.69 19.81
N ASN A 423 -3.94 -6.53 19.81
CA ASN A 423 -2.72 -6.26 20.58
C ASN A 423 -1.58 -7.29 20.33
N ILE A 424 -1.46 -7.79 19.10
CA ILE A 424 -0.40 -8.71 18.68
C ILE A 424 0.84 -7.93 18.27
N LYS A 425 1.99 -8.35 18.80
CA LYS A 425 3.30 -7.85 18.41
C LYS A 425 4.13 -9.00 17.87
N ARG A 426 4.20 -9.11 16.54
CA ARG A 426 4.85 -10.24 15.84
C ARG A 426 6.31 -10.51 16.23
N ASN A 427 7.01 -9.51 16.76
CA ASN A 427 8.44 -9.57 17.11
C ASN A 427 8.71 -9.95 18.59
N GLU A 428 7.68 -10.02 19.45
CA GLU A 428 7.84 -10.39 20.86
C GLU A 428 7.70 -11.92 21.04
N GLU A 429 8.51 -12.52 21.90
CA GLU A 429 8.30 -13.91 22.35
C GLU A 429 7.25 -13.92 23.45
N SER A 430 6.22 -14.77 23.29
CA SER A 430 5.20 -15.13 24.27
C SER A 430 4.73 -14.03 25.25
N LYS A 431 3.49 -13.53 25.06
CA LYS A 431 2.68 -13.07 26.20
C LYS A 431 1.67 -14.16 26.55
N ASN A 432 1.62 -14.54 27.82
CA ASN A 432 0.72 -15.58 28.34
C ASN A 432 -0.79 -15.24 28.24
N ASN A 433 -1.17 -14.11 27.65
CA ASN A 433 -2.56 -13.65 27.54
C ASN A 433 -2.89 -13.25 26.09
N ILE A 434 -2.85 -14.22 25.16
CA ILE A 434 -3.46 -14.01 23.84
C ILE A 434 -4.98 -13.96 24.04
N ASP A 435 -5.59 -12.86 23.63
CA ASP A 435 -7.04 -12.72 23.55
C ASP A 435 -7.41 -12.03 22.23
N LEU A 436 -7.74 -12.86 21.23
CA LEU A 436 -8.11 -12.36 19.91
C LEU A 436 -9.54 -11.81 19.94
N LYS A 437 -9.68 -10.52 19.67
CA LYS A 437 -10.97 -9.84 19.49
C LYS A 437 -11.58 -10.16 18.12
N VAL A 438 -10.72 -10.24 17.11
CA VAL A 438 -11.09 -10.55 15.72
C VAL A 438 -10.18 -11.64 15.20
N ILE A 439 -10.76 -12.74 14.74
CA ILE A 439 -10.04 -13.86 14.15
C ILE A 439 -10.26 -13.84 12.64
N ARG A 440 -9.16 -13.86 11.88
CA ARG A 440 -9.19 -13.96 10.42
C ARG A 440 -9.12 -15.43 9.98
N TYR A 441 -10.04 -15.79 9.11
CA TYR A 441 -10.00 -17.02 8.34
C TYR A 441 -9.94 -16.68 6.85
N SER A 442 -9.38 -17.55 6.02
CA SER A 442 -9.29 -17.36 4.58
C SER A 442 -9.95 -18.53 3.84
N MET A 443 -10.57 -18.26 2.69
CA MET A 443 -11.24 -19.27 1.87
C MET A 443 -10.26 -20.35 1.44
N ARG A 444 -10.56 -21.62 1.76
CA ARG A 444 -9.65 -22.74 1.53
C ARG A 444 -10.22 -23.85 0.66
N ASN A 445 -11.44 -24.28 0.94
CA ASN A 445 -12.01 -25.46 0.31
C ASN A 445 -13.52 -25.33 0.14
N ILE A 446 -14.09 -26.19 -0.68
CA ILE A 446 -15.54 -26.34 -0.86
C ILE A 446 -15.87 -27.82 -0.65
N TYR A 447 -16.83 -28.10 0.23
CA TYR A 447 -17.35 -29.44 0.41
C TYR A 447 -18.69 -29.56 -0.31
N GLU A 448 -18.86 -30.68 -1.03
CA GLU A 448 -20.16 -31.05 -1.58
C GLU A 448 -21.03 -31.51 -0.40
N GLU A 449 -22.26 -30.99 -0.32
CA GLU A 449 -23.26 -31.59 0.57
C GLU A 449 -23.46 -33.04 0.11
N LYS A 450 -23.33 -33.98 1.06
CA LYS A 450 -23.54 -35.41 0.81
C LYS A 450 -25.01 -35.75 0.65
#